data_AF-A0A258AFT3-F1
#
_entry.id   AF-A0A258AFT3-F1
#
_cell.length_a   1.000
_cell.length_b   1.000
_cell.length_c   1.000
_cell.angle_alpha   90.00
_cell.angle_beta   90.00
_cell.angle_gamma   90.00
#
_symmetry.space_group_name_H-M   'P 1'
#
loop_
_entity.id
_entity.type
_entity.pdbx_description
1 polymer ?
#
loop_
_entity_poly.entity_id
_entity_poly.type
_entity_poly.pdbx_seq_one_letter_code
_entity_poly.pdbx_strand_id
1 'polypeptide(L)' 'MGVAETAPEGFASSGLALVNHTGIAAVFERLITNFDIMFDNHAYTHWYENNGVSRDMMAHARNTIVNLAQSYRDAS' A
#
# COMPACT_ATOMS: atom_id res chain seq x y z
N MET A 1 -5.48 24.00 -12.66
CA MET A 1 -6.39 23.36 -11.67
C MET A 1 -7.59 22.84 -12.42
N GLY A 2 -8.04 21.61 -12.12
CA GLY A 2 -9.30 21.09 -12.66
C GLY A 2 -10.48 21.69 -11.89
N VAL A 3 -11.57 21.98 -12.59
CA VAL A 3 -12.83 22.46 -12.02
C VAL A 3 -13.98 21.69 -12.65
N ALA A 4 -15.02 21.43 -11.87
CA ALA A 4 -16.27 20.85 -12.34
C ALA A 4 -17.43 21.77 -11.92
N GLU A 5 -18.43 21.89 -12.79
CA GLU A 5 -19.61 22.75 -12.56
C GLU A 5 -20.60 22.12 -11.57
N THR A 6 -20.63 20.79 -11.50
CA THR A 6 -21.56 20.05 -10.65
C THR A 6 -20.84 19.52 -9.41
N ALA A 7 -21.28 19.97 -8.24
CA ALA A 7 -20.83 19.42 -6.95
C ALA A 7 -21.53 18.08 -6.64
N PRO A 8 -20.96 17.24 -5.77
CA PRO A 8 -21.63 16.04 -5.27
C PRO A 8 -22.95 16.40 -4.55
N GLU A 9 -23.93 15.50 -4.61
CA GLU A 9 -25.21 15.69 -3.91
C GLU A 9 -24.99 15.95 -2.41
N GLY A 10 -25.67 16.97 -1.88
CA GLY A 10 -25.52 17.41 -0.48
C GLY A 10 -24.43 18.46 -0.23
N PHE A 11 -23.65 18.86 -1.23
CA PHE A 11 -22.64 19.91 -1.11
C PHE A 11 -22.87 21.07 -2.10
N ALA A 12 -22.68 22.31 -1.64
CA ALA A 12 -22.72 23.49 -2.53
C ALA A 12 -21.46 23.59 -3.42
N SER A 13 -20.32 23.15 -2.90
CA SER A 13 -19.06 22.96 -3.62
C SER A 13 -18.15 22.01 -2.83
N SER A 14 -17.17 21.42 -3.50
CA SER A 14 -16.19 20.51 -2.88
C SER A 14 -14.82 20.66 -3.50
N GLY A 15 -13.76 20.33 -2.75
CA GLY A 15 -12.39 20.26 -3.23
C GLY A 15 -11.80 18.85 -3.08
N LEU A 16 -10.92 18.48 -4.01
CA LEU A 16 -10.15 17.24 -3.97
C LEU A 16 -8.69 17.54 -4.34
N ALA A 17 -7.75 16.96 -3.61
CA ALA A 17 -6.34 17.01 -3.94
C ALA A 17 -5.80 15.58 -4.09
N LEU A 18 -5.24 15.28 -5.26
CA LEU A 18 -4.42 14.09 -5.48
C LEU A 18 -2.97 14.48 -5.24
N VAL A 19 -2.38 13.97 -4.17
CA VAL A 19 -1.02 14.35 -3.76
C VAL A 19 -0.14 13.10 -3.80
N ASN A 20 0.82 13.10 -4.73
CA ASN A 20 1.92 12.15 -4.70
C ASN A 20 3.01 12.72 -3.79
N HIS A 21 3.23 12.09 -2.63
CA HIS A 21 4.11 12.61 -1.57
C HIS A 21 4.93 11.47 -0.97
N THR A 22 6.21 11.73 -0.69
CA THR A 22 7.15 10.72 -0.16
C THR A 22 6.73 10.14 1.19
N GLY A 23 5.93 10.89 1.97
CA GLY A 23 5.32 10.41 3.21
C GLY A 23 4.41 9.18 3.04
N ILE A 24 3.97 8.83 1.83
CA ILE A 24 3.23 7.58 1.58
C ILE A 24 4.07 6.33 1.90
N ALA A 25 5.41 6.44 1.90
CA ALA A 25 6.32 5.37 2.31
C ALA A 25 5.99 4.83 3.71
N ALA A 26 5.57 5.69 4.64
CA ALA A 26 5.21 5.28 6.00
C ALA A 26 4.02 4.31 6.04
N VAL A 27 3.10 4.38 5.06
CA VAL A 27 1.99 3.44 4.95
C VAL A 27 2.50 2.06 4.52
N PHE A 28 3.41 2.02 3.55
CA PHE A 28 4.03 0.77 3.09
C PHE A 28 4.87 0.13 4.18
N GLU A 29 5.72 0.91 4.86
CA GLU A 29 6.56 0.44 5.98
C GLU A 29 5.73 -0.20 7.08
N ARG A 30 4.60 0.42 7.47
CA ARG A 30 3.68 -0.16 8.45
C ARG A 30 3.12 -1.52 8.01
N LEU A 31 2.72 -1.64 6.74
CA LEU A 31 2.21 -2.91 6.21
C LEU A 31 3.30 -3.98 6.18
N ILE A 32 4.52 -3.60 5.80
CA ILE A 32 5.69 -4.48 5.80
C ILE A 32 5.96 -5.01 7.21
N THR A 33 6.03 -4.14 8.22
CA THR A 33 6.28 -4.56 9.61
C THR A 33 5.23 -5.55 10.12
N ASN A 34 3.95 -5.30 9.85
CA ASN A 34 2.89 -6.22 10.25
C ASN A 34 2.97 -7.54 9.47
N PHE A 35 3.25 -7.47 8.17
CA PHE A 35 3.44 -8.64 7.32
C PHE A 35 4.57 -9.50 7.84
N ASP A 36 5.74 -8.94 8.16
CA ASP A 36 6.91 -9.69 8.63
C ASP A 36 6.57 -10.52 9.88
N ILE A 37 5.95 -9.90 10.89
CA ILE A 37 5.54 -10.60 12.11
C ILE A 37 4.58 -11.76 11.79
N MET A 38 3.57 -11.53 10.94
CA MET A 38 2.59 -12.56 10.60
C MET A 38 3.22 -13.67 9.76
N PHE A 39 4.01 -13.30 8.76
CA PHE A 39 4.59 -14.19 7.77
C PHE A 39 5.68 -15.09 8.36
N ASP A 40 6.50 -14.56 9.27
CA ASP A 40 7.53 -15.33 9.98
C ASP A 40 6.91 -16.37 10.93
N ASN A 41 5.76 -16.04 11.52
CA ASN A 41 4.99 -16.95 12.38
C ASN A 41 4.03 -17.87 11.61
N HIS A 42 4.09 -17.90 10.28
CA HIS A 42 3.20 -18.70 9.42
C HIS A 42 1.71 -18.40 9.68
N ALA A 43 1.39 -17.20 10.16
CA ALA A 43 0.03 -16.79 10.43
C ALA A 43 -0.73 -16.67 9.11
N TYR A 44 -1.79 -17.48 8.97
CA TYR A 44 -2.67 -17.52 7.79
C TYR A 44 -2.01 -17.89 6.45
N THR A 45 -0.71 -18.21 6.39
CA THR A 45 -0.02 -18.52 5.11
C THR A 45 -0.60 -19.75 4.41
N HIS A 46 -1.05 -20.75 5.18
CA HIS A 46 -1.65 -21.98 4.66
C HIS A 46 -2.88 -21.72 3.76
N TRP A 47 -3.68 -20.68 4.03
CA TRP A 47 -4.80 -20.33 3.17
C TRP A 47 -4.35 -19.89 1.78
N TYR A 48 -3.20 -19.22 1.69
CA TYR A 48 -2.61 -18.79 0.43
C TYR A 48 -1.92 -19.96 -0.29
N GLU A 49 -1.14 -20.74 0.45
CA GLU A 49 -0.39 -21.89 -0.10
C GLU A 49 -1.34 -22.95 -0.67
N ASN A 50 -2.43 -23.26 0.04
CA ASN A 50 -3.45 -24.22 -0.42
C ASN A 50 -4.24 -23.74 -1.65
N ASN A 51 -4.12 -22.46 -2.01
CA ASN A 51 -4.75 -21.86 -3.18
C ASN A 51 -3.72 -21.43 -4.25
N GLY A 52 -2.51 -21.98 -4.20
CA GLY A 52 -1.50 -21.82 -5.26
C GLY A 52 -0.60 -20.59 -5.12
N VAL A 53 -0.61 -19.91 -3.97
CA VAL A 53 0.31 -18.79 -3.69
C VAL A 53 1.33 -19.24 -2.65
N SER A 54 2.55 -19.53 -3.10
CA SER A 54 3.62 -20.00 -2.21
C SER A 54 4.17 -18.89 -1.31
N ARG A 55 4.84 -19.28 -0.22
CA ARG A 55 5.59 -18.35 0.63
C ARG A 55 6.64 -17.56 -0.13
N ASP A 56 7.32 -18.18 -1.10
CA ASP A 56 8.29 -17.48 -1.94
C ASP A 56 7.63 -16.38 -2.78
N MET A 57 6.44 -16.62 -3.31
CA MET A 57 5.67 -15.60 -4.04
C MET A 57 5.24 -14.46 -3.12
N MET A 58 4.79 -14.77 -1.90
CA MET A 58 4.42 -13.75 -0.91
C MET A 58 5.63 -12.91 -0.47
N ALA A 59 6.78 -13.55 -0.22
CA ALA A 59 8.03 -12.88 0.12
C ALA A 59 8.53 -11.98 -1.03
N HIS A 60 8.42 -12.45 -2.27
CA HIS A 60 8.75 -11.66 -3.45
C HIS A 60 7.86 -10.41 -3.58
N ALA A 61 6.56 -10.54 -3.33
CA ALA A 61 5.64 -9.41 -3.31
C ALA A 61 6.01 -8.41 -2.20
N ARG A 62 6.30 -8.89 -0.98
CA ARG A 62 6.77 -8.03 0.13
C ARG A 62 8.05 -7.28 -0.24
N ASN A 63 9.03 -7.95 -0.86
CA ASN A 63 10.28 -7.31 -1.29
C ASN A 63 10.06 -6.24 -2.36
N THR A 64 9.10 -6.45 -3.27
CA THR A 64 8.69 -5.41 -4.23
C THR A 64 8.15 -4.17 -3.52
N ILE A 65 7.33 -4.34 -2.48
CA ILE A 65 6.78 -3.20 -1.71
C ILE A 65 7.86 -2.51 -0.88
N VAL A 66 8.86 -3.24 -0.39
CA VAL A 66 10.03 -2.65 0.31
C VAL A 66 10.81 -1.75 -0.63
N ASN A 67 11.08 -2.21 -1.85
CA ASN A 67 11.74 -1.39 -2.85
C ASN A 67 10.91 -0.15 -3.23
N LEU A 68 9.58 -0.26 -3.26
CA LEU A 68 8.67 0.87 -3.47
C LEU A 68 8.71 1.86 -2.31
N ALA A 69 8.70 1.39 -1.06
CA ALA A 69 8.83 2.28 0.09
C ALA A 69 10.19 3.00 0.07
N GLN A 70 11.27 2.27 -0.23
CA GLN A 70 12.61 2.82 -0.33
C GLN A 70 12.70 3.86 -1.45
N SER A 71 12.09 3.63 -2.61
CA SER A 71 12.14 4.61 -3.71
C SER A 71 11.49 5.96 -3.35
N TYR A 72 10.43 5.95 -2.52
CA TYR A 72 9.87 7.18 -1.96
C TYR A 72 10.79 7.84 -0.92
N ARG A 73 11.54 7.06 -0.13
CA ARG A 73 12.55 7.60 0.80
C ARG A 73 13.72 8.23 0.07
N ASP A 74 14.20 7.59 -1.00
CA ASP A 74 15.31 8.09 -1.82
C ASP A 74 14.93 9.34 -2.63
N ALA A 75 13.64 9.52 -2.92
CA ALA A 75 13.09 10.69 -3.60
C ALA A 75 12.75 11.86 -2.67
N SER A 76 13.10 11.78 -1.38
CA SER A 76 12.85 12.83 -0.37
C SER A 76 13.93 13.90 -0.33
#